data_AF-A0A034W6M1-F1
#
_entry.id   AF-A0A034W6M1-F1
#
_cell.length_a   1.000
_cell.length_b   1.000
_cell.length_c   1.000
_cell.angle_alpha   90.00
_cell.angle_beta   90.00
_cell.angle_gamma   90.00
#
_symmetry.space_group_name_H-M   'P 1'
#
loop_
_entity.id
_entity.type
_entity.pdbx_description
1 polymer ?
#
loop_
_entity_poly.entity_id
_entity_poly.type
_entity_poly.pdbx_seq_one_letter_code
_entity_poly.pdbx_strand_id
1 'polypeptide(L)'
;TADGQIMKLNALNCKNTLKVVANNIRNHITNELKNKLLSLKIDSATRLCRNIFGISAQYINAVEIKSIILGMIELKGAGSSGAKNLATEVVKVLNKYNINLNQIVPITSDNSASMLKTTKTLLGAIAEHV
;
A
#
# COMPACT_ATOMS: atom_id res chain seq x y z
N THR A 1 -1.15 20.07 30.69
CA THR A 1 -2.19 21.02 30.23
C THR A 1 -2.10 21.11 28.72
N ALA A 2 -3.02 20.47 28.01
CA ALA A 2 -3.05 20.51 26.56
C ALA A 2 -4.05 21.59 26.15
N ASP A 3 -3.57 22.83 26.05
CA ASP A 3 -4.38 23.92 25.53
C ASP A 3 -4.62 23.65 24.05
N GLY A 4 -5.84 23.22 23.73
CA GLY A 4 -6.28 22.98 22.36
C GLY A 4 -6.23 24.29 21.58
N GLN A 5 -5.18 24.47 20.78
CA GLN A 5 -5.07 25.65 19.93
C GLN A 5 -6.21 25.67 18.92
N ILE A 6 -6.96 26.78 18.88
CA ILE A 6 -8.01 27.00 17.89
C ILE A 6 -7.36 27.11 16.51
N MET A 7 -7.47 26.04 15.72
CA MET A 7 -6.96 26.03 14.35
C MET A 7 -7.92 26.80 13.44
N LYS A 8 -7.47 27.92 12.86
CA LYS A 8 -8.22 28.59 11.78
C LYS A 8 -8.38 27.62 10.60
N LEU A 9 -9.63 27.29 10.27
CA LEU A 9 -9.96 26.38 9.17
C LEU A 9 -9.73 27.07 7.82
N ASN A 10 -8.65 26.71 7.14
CA ASN A 10 -8.36 27.13 5.76
C ASN A 10 -7.62 26.03 5.02
N ALA A 11 -7.57 26.10 3.68
CA ALA A 11 -6.98 25.05 2.84
C ALA A 11 -5.52 24.74 3.19
N LEU A 12 -4.71 25.75 3.53
CA LEU A 12 -3.31 25.57 3.88
C LEU A 12 -3.16 24.83 5.22
N ASN A 13 -3.88 25.27 6.25
CA ASN A 13 -3.88 24.65 7.57
C ASN A 13 -4.41 23.22 7.50
N CYS A 14 -5.51 22.98 6.78
CA CYS A 14 -6.04 21.63 6.56
C CYS A 14 -5.02 20.72 5.88
N LYS A 15 -4.32 21.20 4.84
CA LYS A 15 -3.29 20.41 4.15
C LYS A 15 -2.10 20.09 5.06
N ASN A 16 -1.68 21.04 5.89
CA ASN A 16 -0.58 20.85 6.83
C ASN A 16 -0.97 19.86 7.93
N THR A 17 -2.14 20.02 8.53
CA THR A 17 -2.67 19.08 9.54
C THR A 17 -2.85 17.69 8.96
N LEU A 18 -3.38 17.57 7.74
CA LEU A 18 -3.50 16.28 7.05
C LEU A 18 -2.13 15.61 6.86
N LYS A 19 -1.09 16.36 6.47
CA LYS A 19 0.27 15.81 6.33
C LYS A 19 0.80 15.29 7.66
N VAL A 20 0.60 16.02 8.76
CA VAL A 20 1.04 15.61 10.10
C VAL A 20 0.30 14.35 10.54
N VAL A 21 -1.04 14.33 10.44
CA VAL A 21 -1.85 13.17 10.81
C VAL A 21 -1.49 11.96 9.94
N ALA A 22 -1.34 12.13 8.62
CA ALA A 22 -0.93 11.06 7.73
C ALA A 22 0.48 10.54 8.01
N ASN A 23 1.42 11.40 8.42
CA ASN A 23 2.75 10.97 8.86
C ASN A 23 2.66 10.14 10.15
N ASN A 24 1.86 10.58 11.12
CA ASN A 24 1.67 9.86 12.39
C ASN A 24 1.05 8.47 12.16
N ILE A 25 0.02 8.39 11.30
CA ILE A 25 -0.59 7.12 10.89
C ILE A 25 0.45 6.24 10.18
N ARG A 26 1.20 6.79 9.23
CA ARG A 26 2.27 6.02 8.54
C ARG A 26 3.29 5.47 9.53
N ASN A 27 3.75 6.27 10.48
CA ASN A 27 4.69 5.83 11.51
C ASN A 27 4.11 4.72 12.40
N HIS A 28 2.84 4.84 12.77
CA HIS A 28 2.14 3.80 13.52
C HIS A 28 2.09 2.49 12.74
N ILE A 29 1.67 2.53 11.47
CA ILE A 29 1.61 1.36 10.59
C ILE A 29 3.00 0.74 10.39
N THR A 30 4.02 1.56 10.11
CA THR A 30 5.42 1.11 9.98
C THR A 30 5.87 0.34 11.21
N ASN A 31 5.60 0.87 12.41
CA ASN A 31 5.98 0.21 13.65
C ASN A 31 5.18 -1.06 13.89
N GLU A 32 3.88 -1.06 13.58
CA GLU A 32 3.01 -2.24 13.73
C GLU A 32 3.43 -3.38 12.79
N LEU A 33 3.83 -3.07 11.55
CA LEU A 33 4.22 -4.07 10.55
C LEU A 33 5.71 -4.47 10.62
N LYS A 34 6.50 -3.81 11.46
CA LYS A 34 7.94 -4.06 11.59
C LYS A 34 8.20 -5.52 11.97
N ASN A 35 9.07 -6.18 11.21
CA ASN A 35 9.50 -7.57 11.42
C ASN A 35 8.36 -8.60 11.41
N LYS A 36 7.20 -8.27 10.83
CA LYS A 36 6.10 -9.22 10.63
C LYS A 36 6.17 -9.83 9.24
N LEU A 37 5.74 -11.08 9.12
CA LEU A 37 5.42 -11.70 7.85
C LEU A 37 4.05 -11.21 7.38
N LEU A 38 3.95 -10.81 6.13
CA LEU A 38 2.79 -10.15 5.55
C LEU A 38 2.28 -10.95 4.34
N SER A 39 0.96 -11.11 4.28
CA SER A 39 0.25 -11.42 3.05
C SER A 39 -0.14 -10.11 2.38
N LEU A 40 0.35 -9.88 1.16
CA LEU A 40 -0.02 -8.73 0.36
C LEU A 40 -1.28 -9.07 -0.44
N LYS A 41 -2.34 -8.27 -0.32
CA LYS A 41 -3.53 -8.38 -1.18
C LYS A 41 -3.60 -7.20 -2.12
N ILE A 42 -3.81 -7.50 -3.39
CA ILE A 42 -3.95 -6.50 -4.45
C ILE A 42 -5.28 -6.72 -5.16
N ASP A 43 -6.23 -5.85 -4.87
CA ASP A 43 -7.59 -5.90 -5.41
C ASP A 43 -7.72 -4.90 -6.55
N SER A 44 -8.27 -5.32 -7.70
CA SER A 44 -8.56 -4.43 -8.82
C SER A 44 -10.05 -4.05 -8.86
N ALA A 45 -10.31 -2.79 -9.19
CA ALA A 45 -11.64 -2.30 -9.53
C ALA A 45 -11.58 -1.41 -10.77
N THR A 46 -12.45 -1.67 -11.74
CA THR A 46 -12.59 -0.84 -12.94
C THR A 46 -13.89 -0.06 -12.88
N ARG A 47 -13.82 1.28 -12.96
CA ARG A 47 -14.99 2.15 -13.05
C ARG A 47 -14.71 3.34 -13.96
N LEU A 48 -15.62 3.62 -14.91
CA LEU A 48 -15.52 4.75 -15.83
C LEU A 48 -14.13 4.86 -16.52
N CYS A 49 -13.64 3.73 -17.06
CA CYS A 49 -12.32 3.63 -17.71
C CYS A 49 -11.11 3.87 -16.80
N ARG A 50 -11.28 3.88 -15.48
CA ARG A 50 -10.20 3.99 -14.49
C ARG A 50 -9.99 2.64 -13.83
N ASN A 51 -8.74 2.20 -13.80
CA ASN A 51 -8.33 1.01 -13.06
C ASN A 51 -7.72 1.45 -11.73
N ILE A 52 -8.38 1.05 -10.64
CA ILE A 52 -7.99 1.36 -9.27
C ILE A 52 -7.54 0.06 -8.61
N PHE A 53 -6.37 0.09 -8.00
CA PHE A 53 -5.79 -1.05 -7.30
C PHE A 53 -5.69 -0.73 -5.82
N GLY A 54 -6.42 -1.48 -4.99
CA GLY A 54 -6.30 -1.43 -3.54
C GLY A 54 -5.16 -2.34 -3.09
N ILE A 55 -4.26 -1.81 -2.27
CA ILE A 55 -3.15 -2.56 -1.68
C ILE A 55 -3.40 -2.69 -0.19
N SER A 56 -3.47 -3.92 0.31
CA SER A 56 -3.59 -4.18 1.75
C SER A 56 -2.57 -5.21 2.23
N ALA A 57 -2.15 -5.08 3.49
CA ALA A 57 -1.32 -6.06 4.18
C ALA A 57 -2.16 -6.79 5.22
N GLN A 58 -2.12 -8.11 5.17
CA GLN A 58 -2.71 -8.99 6.17
C GLN A 58 -1.61 -9.68 6.96
N TYR A 59 -1.74 -9.71 8.29
CA TYR A 59 -0.72 -10.25 9.19
C TYR A 59 -1.36 -10.79 10.46
N ILE A 60 -0.60 -11.61 11.18
CA ILE A 60 -1.00 -12.13 12.49
C ILE A 60 -0.46 -11.20 13.58
N ASN A 61 -1.33 -10.82 14.50
CA ASN A 61 -0.96 -10.11 15.71
C ASN A 61 -1.54 -10.80 16.92
N ALA A 62 -0.67 -11.31 17.79
CA ALA A 62 -1.04 -12.23 18.87
C ALA A 62 -1.80 -13.45 18.31
N VAL A 63 -3.13 -13.44 18.41
CA VAL A 63 -4.01 -14.57 18.00
C VAL A 63 -5.03 -14.13 16.94
N GLU A 64 -4.90 -12.91 16.41
CA GLU A 64 -5.86 -12.34 15.47
C GLU A 64 -5.22 -12.09 14.10
N ILE A 65 -6.00 -12.34 13.05
CA ILE A 65 -5.67 -11.92 11.69
C ILE A 65 -6.13 -10.46 11.54
N LYS A 66 -5.18 -9.57 11.31
CA LYS A 66 -5.44 -8.15 11.04
C LYS A 66 -5.21 -7.84 9.58
N SER A 67 -5.95 -6.87 9.05
CA SER A 67 -5.77 -6.37 7.69
C SER A 67 -5.76 -4.85 7.70
N ILE A 68 -4.81 -4.26 6.99
CA ILE A 68 -4.67 -2.81 6.88
C ILE A 68 -4.50 -2.39 5.43
N ILE A 69 -5.22 -1.34 5.04
CA ILE A 69 -5.11 -0.75 3.70
C ILE A 69 -3.86 0.13 3.68
N LEU A 70 -2.91 -0.19 2.80
CA LEU A 70 -1.68 0.57 2.61
C LEU A 70 -1.84 1.71 1.61
N GLY A 71 -2.74 1.54 0.62
CA GLY A 71 -3.04 2.60 -0.33
C GLY A 71 -3.94 2.16 -1.47
N MET A 72 -4.33 3.14 -2.29
CA MET A 72 -5.03 2.93 -3.54
C MET A 72 -4.23 3.58 -4.67
N ILE A 73 -4.01 2.84 -5.74
CA ILE A 73 -3.26 3.27 -6.92
C ILE A 73 -4.23 3.37 -8.09
N GLU A 74 -4.28 4.53 -8.74
CA GLU A 74 -4.96 4.67 -10.02
C GLU A 74 -3.94 4.59 -11.14
N LEU A 75 -4.08 3.62 -12.04
CA LEU A 75 -3.28 3.58 -13.26
C LEU A 75 -3.97 4.33 -14.37
N LYS A 76 -3.32 5.40 -14.85
CA LYS A 76 -3.73 6.15 -16.03
C LYS A 76 -3.01 5.57 -17.26
N GLY A 77 -3.79 5.07 -18.23
CA GLY A 77 -3.29 4.52 -19.50
C GLY A 77 -3.65 3.04 -19.71
N ALA A 78 -4.06 2.69 -20.94
CA ALA A 78 -4.36 1.32 -21.36
C ALA A 78 -3.11 0.64 -21.95
N GLY A 79 -2.92 -0.67 -21.68
CA GLY A 79 -1.92 -1.50 -22.36
C GLY A 79 -0.85 -2.16 -21.47
N SER A 80 0.12 -2.81 -22.11
CA SER A 80 1.19 -3.65 -21.52
C SER A 80 2.20 -2.88 -20.65
N SER A 81 2.21 -1.55 -20.72
CA SER A 81 2.89 -0.61 -19.83
C SER A 81 2.21 -0.48 -18.46
N GLY A 82 0.90 -0.74 -18.36
CA GLY A 82 0.15 -0.66 -17.10
C GLY A 82 0.63 -1.64 -16.02
N ALA A 83 1.02 -2.86 -16.37
CA ALA A 83 1.46 -3.87 -15.40
C ALA A 83 2.87 -3.60 -14.81
N LYS A 84 3.81 -3.11 -15.64
CA LYS A 84 5.14 -2.64 -15.16
C LYS A 84 4.99 -1.42 -14.25
N ASN A 85 4.05 -0.54 -14.61
CA ASN A 85 3.69 0.60 -13.78
C ASN A 85 3.10 0.12 -12.45
N LEU A 86 2.23 -0.90 -12.43
CA LEU A 86 1.63 -1.41 -11.20
C LEU A 86 2.66 -1.94 -10.20
N ALA A 87 3.57 -2.82 -10.62
CA ALA A 87 4.58 -3.39 -9.72
C ALA A 87 5.44 -2.28 -9.09
N THR A 88 5.82 -1.29 -9.89
CA THR A 88 6.58 -0.11 -9.42
C THR A 88 5.78 0.71 -8.40
N GLU A 89 4.49 0.94 -8.66
CA GLU A 89 3.60 1.65 -7.73
C GLU A 89 3.35 0.85 -6.44
N VAL A 90 3.27 -0.48 -6.52
CA VAL A 90 3.18 -1.35 -5.33
C VAL A 90 4.44 -1.21 -4.47
N VAL A 91 5.63 -1.28 -5.07
CA VAL A 91 6.90 -1.08 -4.35
C VAL A 91 6.95 0.32 -3.71
N LYS A 92 6.49 1.36 -4.42
CA LYS A 92 6.37 2.72 -3.83
C LYS A 92 5.43 2.75 -2.64
N VAL A 93 4.33 1.98 -2.65
CA VAL A 93 3.42 1.86 -1.50
C VAL A 93 4.13 1.16 -0.33
N LEU A 94 4.83 0.05 -0.57
CA LEU A 94 5.58 -0.68 0.48
C LEU A 94 6.67 0.20 1.11
N ASN A 95 7.41 0.96 0.29
CA ASN A 95 8.48 1.86 0.75
C ASN A 95 7.95 2.99 1.66
N LYS A 96 6.69 3.44 1.50
CA LYS A 96 6.09 4.45 2.40
C LYS A 96 5.98 3.96 3.85
N TYR A 97 5.95 2.65 4.05
CA TYR A 97 5.83 2.00 5.35
C TYR A 97 7.08 1.22 5.75
N ASN A 98 8.20 1.40 5.03
CA ASN A 98 9.45 0.67 5.23
C ASN A 98 9.26 -0.85 5.27
N ILE A 99 8.35 -1.38 4.45
CA ILE A 99 8.11 -2.82 4.33
C ILE A 99 9.12 -3.39 3.35
N ASN A 100 9.96 -4.31 3.82
CA ASN A 100 10.91 -5.02 2.97
C ASN A 100 10.18 -6.13 2.17
N LEU A 101 10.61 -6.37 0.94
CA LEU A 101 10.10 -7.46 0.10
C LEU A 101 10.24 -8.83 0.78
N ASN A 102 11.27 -9.04 1.59
CA ASN A 102 11.52 -10.28 2.34
C ASN A 102 10.47 -10.53 3.44
N GLN A 103 9.66 -9.53 3.79
CA GLN A 103 8.52 -9.70 4.70
C GLN A 103 7.28 -10.25 3.98
N ILE A 104 7.22 -10.20 2.65
CA ILE A 104 6.06 -10.61 1.86
C ILE A 104 6.14 -12.11 1.60
N VAL A 105 5.15 -12.86 2.08
CA VAL A 105 5.11 -14.33 1.92
C VAL A 105 4.17 -14.72 0.78
N PRO A 106 2.82 -14.62 0.91
CA PRO A 106 1.95 -14.73 -0.24
C PRO A 106 1.56 -13.35 -0.79
N ILE A 107 1.51 -13.25 -2.11
CA ILE A 107 0.79 -12.18 -2.81
C ILE A 107 -0.52 -12.79 -3.34
N THR A 108 -1.64 -12.19 -2.95
CA THR A 108 -2.97 -12.57 -3.43
C THR A 108 -3.52 -11.45 -4.30
N SER A 109 -4.06 -11.82 -5.46
CA SER A 109 -4.67 -10.89 -6.40
C SER A 109 -5.79 -11.58 -7.15
N ASP A 110 -6.61 -10.80 -7.84
CA ASP A 110 -7.48 -11.37 -8.86
C ASP A 110 -6.68 -12.04 -10.00
N ASN A 111 -7.36 -12.87 -10.79
CA ASN A 111 -6.77 -13.62 -11.89
C ASN A 111 -6.67 -12.80 -13.21
N SER A 112 -6.73 -11.46 -13.14
CA SER A 112 -6.60 -10.66 -14.36
C SER A 112 -5.17 -10.76 -14.93
N ALA A 113 -5.03 -10.66 -16.25
CA ALA A 113 -3.73 -10.76 -16.91
C ALA A 113 -2.72 -9.70 -16.42
N SER A 114 -3.20 -8.50 -16.07
CA SER A 114 -2.39 -7.45 -15.44
C SER A 114 -1.88 -7.89 -14.07
N MET A 115 -2.74 -8.47 -13.24
CA MET A 115 -2.40 -8.90 -11.90
C MET A 115 -1.44 -10.09 -11.90
N LEU A 116 -1.65 -11.08 -12.77
CA LEU A 116 -0.71 -12.19 -12.94
C LEU A 116 0.70 -11.72 -13.32
N LYS A 117 0.80 -10.73 -14.21
CA LYS A 117 2.10 -10.17 -14.62
C LYS A 117 2.75 -9.40 -13.47
N THR A 118 1.99 -8.58 -12.74
CA THR A 118 2.49 -7.84 -11.58
C THR A 118 2.96 -8.78 -10.47
N THR A 119 2.18 -9.80 -10.13
CA THR A 119 2.54 -10.80 -9.13
C THR A 119 3.80 -11.56 -9.54
N LYS A 120 3.93 -11.98 -10.81
CA LYS A 120 5.17 -12.61 -11.32
C LYS A 120 6.39 -11.70 -11.20
N THR A 121 6.26 -10.42 -11.55
CA THR A 121 7.36 -9.45 -11.41
C THR A 121 7.75 -9.25 -9.95
N LEU A 122 6.78 -9.13 -9.04
CA LEU A 122 7.06 -8.97 -7.61
C LEU A 122 7.70 -10.23 -7.00
N LEU A 123 7.23 -11.42 -7.37
CA LEU A 123 7.81 -12.69 -6.93
C LEU A 123 9.25 -12.85 -7.43
N GLY A 124 9.54 -12.45 -8.67
CA GLY A 124 10.92 -12.42 -9.19
C GLY A 124 11.83 -11.51 -8.36
N ALA A 125 11.38 -10.30 -8.04
CA ALA A 125 12.14 -9.37 -7.19
C ALA A 125 12.34 -9.90 -5.76
N ILE A 126 11.35 -10.58 -5.18
CA ILE A 126 11.50 -11.22 -3.86
C ILE A 126 12.56 -12.33 -3.93
N ALA A 127 12.54 -13.17 -4.97
CA ALA A 127 13.50 -14.27 -5.12
C ALA A 127 14.95 -13.81 -5.33
N GLU A 128 15.19 -12.61 -5.88
CA GLU A 128 16.54 -12.03 -6.00
C GLU A 128 17.10 -11.50 -4.65
N HIS A 129 16.27 -11.40 -3.61
CA HIS A 129 16.63 -10.85 -2.29
C HIS A 129 16.68 -11.90 -1.17
N VAL A 130 16.48 -13.19 -1.49
CA VAL A 130 16.60 -14.35 -0.59
C VAL A 130 17.85 -15.13 -0.95
#